data_AF-A0A7W8XY41-F1
#
_entry.id   AF-A0A7W8XY41-F1
#
_cell.length_a   1.000
_cell.length_b   1.000
_cell.length_c   1.000
_cell.angle_alpha   90.00
_cell.angle_beta   90.00
_cell.angle_gamma   90.00
#
_symmetry.space_group_name_H-M   'P 1'
#
loop_
_entity.id
_entity.type
_entity.pdbx_description
1 polymer ?
#
loop_
_entity_poly.entity_id
_entity_poly.type
_entity_poly.pdbx_seq_one_letter_code
_entity_poly.pdbx_strand_id
1 'polypeptide(L)'
;MMLSLKTILLSMANQETGVRGYLVSGKDDFLAPYHNGIKDYESSFAQVKELTADNPAQQTRLAALNDRALGWRNDVAEKVIALTRDSKTVEEARAMEARGAGKTYMDGLRGLINEIQDAERSLIIERSAAGKAAVSSSDWISIGGLVGMSAFALIAGFALYRGIAAPIANTTHTMRALADGNLDVAVPFTDLRNELGEMARAVEVFKQNGIKVREMNARESALQAKSADSAIKHGASCFCGGCRRFYPPHFQGLRQCRPQPFRRSGERTGKLRRSRRC
;
A
#
# COMPACT_ATOMS: atom_id res chain seq x y z
N MET A 1 -24.88 -28.22 0.55
CA MET A 1 -25.77 -28.62 1.66
C MET A 1 -26.97 -27.68 1.85
N MET A 2 -26.78 -26.39 2.21
CA MET A 2 -27.93 -25.47 2.47
C MET A 2 -28.89 -25.32 1.28
N LEU A 3 -28.37 -25.30 0.04
CA LEU A 3 -29.21 -25.24 -1.15
C LEU A 3 -30.11 -26.48 -1.25
N SER A 4 -29.55 -27.68 -1.10
CA SER A 4 -30.27 -28.95 -1.15
C SER A 4 -31.33 -29.06 -0.03
N LEU A 5 -31.06 -28.54 1.18
CA LEU A 5 -32.08 -28.47 2.25
C LEU A 5 -33.26 -27.55 1.89
N LYS A 6 -33.01 -26.41 1.22
CA LYS A 6 -34.08 -25.54 0.73
C LYS A 6 -34.91 -26.25 -0.34
N THR A 7 -34.25 -27.00 -1.24
CA THR A 7 -34.94 -27.80 -2.25
C THR A 7 -35.82 -28.88 -1.63
N ILE A 8 -35.39 -29.53 -0.54
CA ILE A 8 -36.20 -30.49 0.22
C ILE A 8 -37.49 -29.84 0.75
N LEU A 9 -37.39 -28.64 1.36
CA LEU A 9 -38.57 -27.95 1.86
C LEU A 9 -39.53 -27.56 0.72
N LEU A 10 -38.98 -27.04 -0.38
CA LEU A 10 -39.75 -26.66 -1.56
C LEU A 10 -40.44 -27.87 -2.20
N SER A 11 -39.76 -29.00 -2.29
CA SER A 11 -40.31 -30.21 -2.91
C SER A 11 -41.43 -30.82 -2.06
N MET A 12 -41.35 -30.74 -0.73
CA MET A 12 -42.47 -31.11 0.16
C MET A 12 -43.66 -30.16 0.00
N ALA A 13 -43.43 -28.86 -0.14
CA ALA A 13 -44.50 -27.89 -0.39
C ALA A 13 -45.17 -28.09 -1.76
N ASN A 14 -44.38 -28.42 -2.80
CA ASN A 14 -44.90 -28.77 -4.12
C ASN A 14 -45.76 -30.04 -4.06
N GLN A 15 -45.35 -31.02 -3.25
CA GLN A 15 -46.16 -32.21 -3.00
C GLN A 15 -47.50 -31.89 -2.38
N GLU A 16 -47.53 -31.09 -1.31
CA GLU A 16 -48.78 -30.65 -0.66
C GLU A 16 -49.68 -29.87 -1.62
N THR A 17 -49.07 -29.00 -2.43
CA THR A 17 -49.78 -28.20 -3.44
C THR A 17 -50.42 -29.09 -4.51
N GLY A 18 -49.71 -30.12 -4.98
CA GLY A 18 -50.24 -31.08 -5.95
C GLY A 18 -51.42 -31.88 -5.40
N VAL A 19 -51.28 -32.43 -4.19
CA VAL A 19 -52.36 -33.18 -3.52
C VAL A 19 -53.61 -32.32 -3.35
N ARG A 20 -53.45 -31.08 -2.87
CA ARG A 20 -54.59 -30.16 -2.70
C ARG A 20 -55.21 -29.72 -4.02
N GLY A 21 -54.39 -29.46 -5.04
CA GLY A 21 -54.88 -29.16 -6.39
C GLY A 21 -55.70 -30.31 -6.96
N TYR A 22 -55.28 -31.55 -6.73
CA TYR A 22 -56.03 -32.74 -7.11
C TYR A 22 -57.34 -32.88 -6.33
N LEU A 23 -57.31 -32.70 -5.00
CA LEU A 23 -58.50 -32.74 -4.15
C LEU A 23 -59.58 -31.72 -4.57
N VAL A 24 -59.17 -30.54 -5.04
CA VAL A 24 -60.10 -29.49 -5.50
C VAL A 24 -60.63 -29.77 -6.90
N SER A 25 -59.78 -30.23 -7.81
CA SER A 25 -60.12 -30.31 -9.24
C SER A 25 -60.58 -31.69 -9.71
N GLY A 26 -60.18 -32.78 -9.03
CA GLY A 26 -60.34 -34.17 -9.46
C GLY A 26 -59.54 -34.54 -10.72
N LYS A 27 -58.67 -33.65 -11.23
CA LYS A 27 -57.92 -33.87 -12.49
C LYS A 27 -56.50 -34.33 -12.22
N ASP A 28 -56.12 -35.47 -12.78
CA ASP A 28 -54.80 -36.09 -12.57
C ASP A 28 -53.61 -35.17 -12.95
N ASP A 29 -53.79 -34.20 -13.85
CA ASP A 29 -52.75 -33.20 -14.20
C ASP A 29 -52.24 -32.41 -12.98
N PHE A 30 -53.09 -32.22 -11.95
CA PHE A 30 -52.68 -31.54 -10.72
C PHE A 30 -51.78 -32.41 -9.82
N LEU A 31 -51.60 -33.70 -10.12
CA LEU A 31 -50.63 -34.56 -9.43
C LEU A 31 -49.21 -34.43 -9.97
N ALA A 32 -48.97 -33.70 -11.07
CA ALA A 32 -47.62 -33.50 -11.59
C ALA A 32 -46.66 -32.85 -10.56
N PRO A 33 -47.03 -31.80 -9.81
CA PRO A 33 -46.20 -31.26 -8.72
C PRO A 33 -45.93 -32.26 -7.59
N TYR A 34 -46.87 -33.19 -7.33
CA TYR A 34 -46.70 -34.26 -6.35
C TYR A 34 -45.62 -35.24 -6.78
N HIS A 35 -45.75 -35.81 -7.97
CA HIS A 35 -44.79 -36.78 -8.47
C HIS A 35 -43.40 -36.17 -8.72
N ASN A 36 -43.33 -34.94 -9.24
CA ASN A 36 -42.05 -34.25 -9.43
C ASN A 36 -41.40 -33.89 -8.09
N GLY A 37 -42.19 -33.42 -7.12
CA GLY A 37 -41.70 -33.11 -5.78
C GLY A 37 -41.12 -34.33 -5.05
N ILE A 38 -41.66 -35.54 -5.27
CA ILE A 38 -41.06 -36.78 -4.73
C ILE A 38 -39.66 -37.00 -5.29
N LYS A 39 -39.48 -36.89 -6.61
CA LYS A 39 -38.18 -37.08 -7.26
C LYS A 39 -37.15 -36.05 -6.80
N ASP A 40 -37.57 -34.77 -6.73
CA ASP A 40 -36.71 -33.68 -6.28
C ASP A 40 -36.31 -33.84 -4.80
N TYR A 41 -37.25 -34.30 -3.97
CA TYR A 41 -36.98 -34.67 -2.57
C TYR A 41 -35.92 -35.77 -2.50
N GLU A 42 -36.11 -36.88 -3.20
CA GLU A 42 -35.21 -38.05 -3.13
C GLU A 42 -33.79 -37.70 -3.57
N SER A 43 -33.65 -36.98 -4.68
CA SER A 43 -32.35 -36.51 -5.17
C SER A 43 -31.69 -35.56 -4.17
N SER A 44 -32.42 -34.58 -3.66
CA SER A 44 -31.88 -33.59 -2.73
C SER A 44 -31.54 -34.20 -1.37
N PHE A 45 -32.34 -35.15 -0.90
CA PHE A 45 -32.11 -35.88 0.34
C PHE A 45 -30.85 -36.75 0.23
N ALA A 46 -30.67 -37.47 -0.86
CA ALA A 46 -29.46 -38.25 -1.12
C ALA A 46 -28.21 -37.37 -1.13
N GLN A 47 -28.27 -36.19 -1.76
CA GLN A 47 -27.15 -35.22 -1.75
C GLN A 47 -26.82 -34.74 -0.33
N VAL A 48 -27.82 -34.37 0.48
CA VAL A 48 -27.56 -33.90 1.86
C VAL A 48 -27.00 -35.02 2.72
N LYS A 49 -27.51 -36.25 2.55
CA LYS A 49 -27.01 -37.44 3.24
C LYS A 49 -25.55 -37.70 2.93
N GLU A 50 -25.16 -37.62 1.66
CA GLU A 50 -23.77 -37.82 1.22
C GLU A 50 -22.85 -36.72 1.75
N LEU A 51 -23.25 -35.45 1.64
CA LEU A 51 -22.47 -34.30 2.10
C LEU A 51 -22.23 -34.28 3.62
N THR A 52 -22.99 -35.05 4.39
CA THR A 52 -22.91 -35.12 5.86
C THR A 52 -22.60 -36.53 6.35
N ALA A 53 -22.03 -37.39 5.49
CA ALA A 53 -21.74 -38.79 5.81
C ALA A 53 -20.75 -38.95 6.98
N ASP A 54 -19.89 -37.97 7.20
CA ASP A 54 -18.91 -37.93 8.29
C ASP A 54 -19.51 -37.51 9.64
N ASN A 55 -20.79 -37.13 9.69
CA ASN A 55 -21.44 -36.58 10.87
C ASN A 55 -22.63 -37.45 11.34
N PRO A 56 -22.40 -38.39 12.29
CA PRO A 56 -23.44 -39.29 12.79
C PRO A 56 -24.67 -38.56 13.35
N ALA A 57 -24.47 -37.42 14.03
CA ALA A 57 -25.57 -36.65 14.59
C ALA A 57 -26.46 -36.03 13.49
N GLN A 58 -25.87 -35.56 12.39
CA GLN A 58 -26.64 -35.08 11.23
C GLN A 58 -27.35 -36.24 10.53
N GLN A 59 -26.74 -37.42 10.41
CA GLN A 59 -27.40 -38.61 9.86
C GLN A 59 -28.66 -39.00 10.64
N THR A 60 -28.62 -38.91 11.98
CA THR A 60 -29.81 -39.13 12.82
C THR A 60 -30.92 -38.12 12.55
N ARG A 61 -30.59 -36.82 12.45
CA ARG A 61 -31.59 -35.78 12.13
C ARG A 61 -32.18 -35.97 10.73
N LEU A 62 -31.37 -36.37 9.76
CA LEU A 62 -31.82 -36.66 8.41
C LEU A 62 -32.71 -37.90 8.35
N ALA A 63 -32.42 -38.94 9.14
CA ALA A 63 -33.31 -40.08 9.26
C ALA A 63 -34.69 -39.66 9.79
N ALA A 64 -34.73 -38.88 10.88
CA ALA A 64 -35.99 -38.36 11.43
C ALA A 64 -36.75 -37.46 10.44
N LEU A 65 -36.04 -36.62 9.68
CA LEU A 65 -36.62 -35.80 8.61
C LEU A 65 -37.29 -36.69 7.55
N ASN A 66 -36.60 -37.76 7.14
CA ASN A 66 -37.09 -38.66 6.12
C ASN A 66 -38.28 -39.49 6.59
N ASP A 67 -38.23 -40.02 7.79
CA ASP A 67 -39.33 -40.77 8.38
C ASP A 67 -40.59 -39.90 8.47
N ARG A 68 -40.44 -38.62 8.81
CA ARG A 68 -41.57 -37.69 8.84
C ARG A 68 -42.10 -37.35 7.45
N ALA A 69 -41.22 -37.20 6.45
CA ALA A 69 -41.63 -36.94 5.07
C ALA A 69 -42.35 -38.15 4.45
N LEU A 70 -41.88 -39.37 4.73
CA LEU A 70 -42.53 -40.61 4.31
C LEU A 70 -43.85 -40.83 5.05
N GLY A 71 -43.89 -40.55 6.35
CA GLY A 71 -45.11 -40.59 7.15
C GLY A 71 -46.19 -39.67 6.57
N TRP A 72 -45.85 -38.42 6.23
CA TRP A 72 -46.81 -37.54 5.58
C TRP A 72 -47.32 -38.10 4.24
N ARG A 73 -46.43 -38.64 3.40
CA ARG A 73 -46.80 -39.23 2.11
C ARG A 73 -47.77 -40.40 2.28
N ASN A 74 -47.43 -41.35 3.15
CA ASN A 74 -48.20 -42.58 3.33
C ASN A 74 -49.48 -42.35 4.13
N ASP A 75 -49.43 -41.53 5.17
CA ASP A 75 -50.53 -41.38 6.11
C ASP A 75 -51.54 -40.31 5.71
N VAL A 76 -51.14 -39.37 4.85
CA VAL A 76 -51.97 -38.25 4.40
C VAL A 76 -52.08 -38.24 2.87
N ALA A 77 -50.99 -37.99 2.15
CA ALA A 77 -51.05 -37.70 0.72
C ALA A 77 -51.69 -38.84 -0.09
N GLU A 78 -51.18 -40.07 0.04
CA GLU A 78 -51.69 -41.22 -0.70
C GLU A 78 -53.15 -41.55 -0.33
N LYS A 79 -53.54 -41.39 0.95
CA LYS A 79 -54.94 -41.60 1.37
C LYS A 79 -55.86 -40.55 0.78
N VAL A 80 -55.46 -39.27 0.80
CA VAL A 80 -56.22 -38.17 0.18
C VAL A 80 -56.36 -38.39 -1.32
N ILE A 81 -55.28 -38.77 -2.02
CA ILE A 81 -55.31 -39.09 -3.45
C ILE A 81 -56.27 -40.25 -3.72
N ALA A 82 -56.18 -41.35 -2.96
CA ALA A 82 -57.02 -42.52 -3.14
C ALA A 82 -58.52 -42.21 -2.92
N LEU A 83 -58.85 -41.46 -1.86
CA LEU A 83 -60.22 -41.03 -1.57
C LEU A 83 -60.75 -40.01 -2.59
N THR A 84 -59.87 -39.20 -3.20
CA THR A 84 -60.28 -38.23 -4.23
C THR A 84 -60.65 -38.91 -5.55
N ARG A 85 -60.08 -40.09 -5.84
CA ARG A 85 -60.36 -40.83 -7.08
C ARG A 85 -61.82 -41.32 -7.19
N ASP A 86 -62.48 -41.57 -6.05
CA ASP A 86 -63.90 -41.93 -6.04
C ASP A 86 -64.76 -40.74 -5.61
N SER A 87 -65.69 -40.35 -6.50
CA SER A 87 -66.68 -39.31 -6.24
C SER A 87 -67.45 -39.48 -4.93
N LYS A 88 -67.63 -40.72 -4.44
CA LYS A 88 -68.37 -41.02 -3.21
C LYS A 88 -67.57 -40.73 -1.94
N THR A 89 -66.24 -40.76 -2.00
CA THR A 89 -65.35 -40.64 -0.84
C THR A 89 -64.56 -39.32 -0.82
N VAL A 90 -64.76 -38.44 -1.82
CA VAL A 90 -64.09 -37.14 -1.90
C VAL A 90 -64.35 -36.23 -0.68
N GLU A 91 -65.54 -36.31 -0.08
CA GLU A 91 -65.85 -35.54 1.14
C GLU A 91 -65.07 -36.05 2.35
N GLU A 92 -64.75 -37.34 2.41
CA GLU A 92 -63.86 -37.89 3.44
C GLU A 92 -62.43 -37.38 3.27
N ALA A 93 -61.96 -37.26 2.02
CA ALA A 93 -60.66 -36.65 1.70
C ALA A 93 -60.60 -35.18 2.14
N ARG A 94 -61.65 -34.41 1.86
CA ARG A 94 -61.79 -33.00 2.30
C ARG A 94 -61.79 -32.88 3.82
N ALA A 95 -62.52 -33.76 4.51
CA ALA A 95 -62.53 -33.80 5.97
C ALA A 95 -61.16 -34.16 6.55
N MET A 96 -60.39 -35.04 5.90
CA MET A 96 -59.04 -35.39 6.32
C MET A 96 -58.07 -34.21 6.21
N GLU A 97 -58.08 -33.49 5.09
CA GLU A 97 -57.28 -32.27 4.93
C GLU A 97 -57.71 -31.17 5.92
N ALA A 98 -59.01 -30.99 6.14
CA ALA A 98 -59.55 -30.00 7.07
C ALA A 98 -59.14 -30.23 8.53
N ARG A 99 -58.86 -31.48 8.93
CA ARG A 99 -58.33 -31.82 10.26
C ARG A 99 -56.90 -31.31 10.49
N GLY A 100 -56.22 -30.85 9.44
CA GLY A 100 -54.90 -30.22 9.56
C GLY A 100 -53.74 -31.19 9.78
N ALA A 101 -53.94 -32.49 9.53
CA ALA A 101 -52.87 -33.49 9.65
C ALA A 101 -51.64 -33.09 8.81
N GLY A 102 -51.84 -32.66 7.56
CA GLY A 102 -50.77 -32.18 6.69
C GLY A 102 -49.95 -31.02 7.28
N LYS A 103 -50.62 -30.04 7.89
CA LYS A 103 -49.95 -28.90 8.54
C LYS A 103 -49.02 -29.37 9.67
N THR A 104 -49.48 -30.29 10.51
CA THR A 104 -48.67 -30.84 11.61
C THR A 104 -47.39 -31.51 11.10
N TYR A 105 -47.48 -32.31 10.04
CA TYR A 105 -46.29 -32.90 9.41
C TYR A 105 -45.32 -31.83 8.89
N MET A 106 -45.84 -30.85 8.14
CA MET A 106 -45.03 -29.79 7.52
C MET A 106 -44.36 -28.88 8.55
N ASP A 107 -45.06 -28.51 9.62
CA ASP A 107 -44.49 -27.71 10.71
C ASP A 107 -43.33 -28.48 11.40
N GLY A 108 -43.50 -29.79 11.61
CA GLY A 108 -42.41 -30.63 12.13
C GLY A 108 -41.24 -30.82 11.15
N LEU A 109 -41.50 -30.91 9.83
CA LEU A 109 -40.45 -30.94 8.81
C LEU A 109 -39.66 -29.63 8.80
N ARG A 110 -40.34 -28.47 8.88
CA ARG A 110 -39.68 -27.16 9.00
C ARG A 110 -38.82 -27.08 10.26
N GLY A 111 -39.33 -27.60 11.39
CA GLY A 111 -38.58 -27.70 12.65
C GLY A 111 -37.28 -28.50 12.49
N LEU A 112 -37.37 -29.72 11.95
CA LEU A 112 -36.19 -30.56 11.71
C LEU A 112 -35.20 -29.94 10.73
N ILE A 113 -35.68 -29.29 9.67
CA ILE A 113 -34.80 -28.58 8.73
C ILE A 113 -34.07 -27.43 9.43
N ASN A 114 -34.74 -26.67 10.30
CA ASN A 114 -34.09 -25.62 11.08
C ASN A 114 -33.04 -26.19 12.02
N GLU A 115 -33.34 -27.29 12.73
CA GLU A 115 -32.35 -27.96 13.60
C GLU A 115 -31.11 -28.43 12.83
N ILE A 116 -31.30 -28.99 11.63
CA ILE A 116 -30.19 -29.41 10.76
C ILE A 116 -29.36 -28.18 10.32
N GLN A 117 -30.02 -27.08 9.95
CA GLN A 117 -29.36 -25.84 9.54
C GLN A 117 -28.59 -25.18 10.69
N ASP A 118 -29.16 -25.15 11.89
CA ASP A 118 -28.54 -24.54 13.07
C ASP A 118 -27.33 -25.35 13.54
N ALA A 119 -27.42 -26.69 13.48
CA ALA A 119 -26.29 -27.57 13.74
C ALA A 119 -25.14 -27.31 12.77
N GLU A 120 -25.42 -27.16 11.48
CA GLU A 120 -24.39 -26.85 10.48
C GLU A 120 -23.76 -25.48 10.71
N ARG A 121 -24.57 -24.45 10.96
CA ARG A 121 -24.07 -23.10 11.26
C ARG A 121 -23.14 -23.12 12.48
N SER A 122 -23.49 -23.88 13.51
CA SER A 122 -22.68 -24.01 14.72
C SER A 122 -21.34 -24.71 14.44
N LEU A 123 -21.35 -25.79 13.65
CA LEU A 123 -20.15 -26.49 13.20
C LEU A 123 -19.22 -25.60 12.35
N ILE A 124 -19.79 -24.79 11.46
CA ILE A 124 -19.03 -23.80 10.69
C ILE A 124 -18.36 -22.78 11.61
N ILE A 125 -19.09 -22.28 12.62
CA ILE A 125 -18.53 -21.33 13.60
C ILE A 125 -17.38 -21.97 14.37
N GLU A 126 -17.55 -23.20 14.88
CA GLU A 126 -16.52 -23.91 15.63
C GLU A 126 -15.26 -24.19 14.79
N ARG A 127 -15.43 -24.72 13.57
CA ARG A 127 -14.31 -24.94 12.64
C ARG A 127 -13.64 -23.63 12.22
N SER A 128 -14.40 -22.55 12.06
CA SER A 128 -13.84 -21.23 11.76
C SER A 128 -13.09 -20.62 12.93
N ALA A 129 -13.50 -20.87 14.18
CA ALA A 129 -12.79 -20.44 15.37
C ALA A 129 -11.45 -21.19 15.51
N ALA A 130 -11.45 -22.51 15.27
CA ALA A 130 -10.24 -23.30 15.19
C ALA A 130 -9.31 -22.83 14.05
N GLY A 131 -9.86 -22.46 12.89
CA GLY A 131 -9.10 -21.90 11.77
C GLY A 131 -8.55 -20.49 12.03
N LYS A 132 -9.29 -19.63 12.75
CA LYS A 132 -8.86 -18.26 13.09
C LYS A 132 -7.70 -18.23 14.08
N ALA A 133 -7.59 -19.22 14.97
CA ALA A 133 -6.41 -19.37 15.81
C ALA A 133 -5.14 -19.58 14.95
N ALA A 134 -5.24 -20.32 13.85
CA ALA A 134 -4.14 -20.49 12.90
C ALA A 134 -3.87 -19.23 12.05
N VAL A 135 -4.92 -18.46 11.71
CA VAL A 135 -4.79 -17.23 10.90
C VAL A 135 -4.26 -16.04 11.72
N SER A 136 -4.59 -15.91 13.01
CA SER A 136 -4.11 -14.77 13.83
C SER A 136 -2.59 -14.73 13.98
N SER A 137 -1.93 -15.88 13.83
CA SER A 137 -0.47 -15.99 13.82
C SER A 137 0.15 -15.40 12.54
N SER A 138 -0.58 -15.34 11.42
CA SER A 138 -0.09 -14.80 10.14
C SER A 138 -0.07 -13.27 10.09
N ASP A 139 -0.93 -12.60 10.86
CA ASP A 139 -1.00 -11.13 10.85
C ASP A 139 0.24 -10.52 11.52
N TRP A 140 0.71 -11.11 12.63
CA TRP A 140 1.92 -10.66 13.33
C TRP A 140 3.21 -10.87 12.52
N ILE A 141 3.29 -11.94 11.73
CA ILE A 141 4.42 -12.19 10.84
C ILE A 141 4.43 -11.16 9.70
N SER A 142 3.27 -10.83 9.14
CA SER A 142 3.15 -9.84 8.05
C SER A 142 3.47 -8.42 8.54
N ILE A 143 2.95 -8.04 9.70
CA ILE A 143 3.25 -6.73 10.33
C ILE A 143 4.72 -6.66 10.73
N GLY A 144 5.26 -7.71 11.36
CA GLY A 144 6.66 -7.82 11.74
C GLY A 144 7.59 -7.71 10.53
N GLY A 145 7.26 -8.37 9.42
CA GLY A 145 8.00 -8.29 8.16
C GLY A 145 8.02 -6.88 7.55
N LEU A 146 6.86 -6.20 7.51
CA LEU A 146 6.77 -4.84 6.99
C LEU A 146 7.58 -3.84 7.83
N VAL A 147 7.46 -3.91 9.15
CA VAL A 147 8.19 -3.05 10.08
C VAL A 147 9.70 -3.33 9.99
N GLY A 148 10.09 -4.60 9.96
CA GLY A 148 11.49 -5.02 9.83
C GLY A 148 12.13 -4.53 8.52
N MET A 149 11.44 -4.71 7.39
CA MET A 149 11.93 -4.26 6.09
C MET A 149 12.07 -2.73 6.03
N SER A 150 11.09 -2.01 6.58
CA SER A 150 11.09 -0.55 6.62
C SER A 150 12.22 -0.02 7.50
N ALA A 151 12.41 -0.61 8.68
CA ALA A 151 13.51 -0.27 9.58
C ALA A 151 14.87 -0.55 8.95
N PHE A 152 15.03 -1.70 8.29
CA PHE A 152 16.26 -2.04 7.57
C PHE A 152 16.56 -1.04 6.45
N ALA A 153 15.57 -0.67 5.63
CA ALA A 153 15.74 0.30 4.57
C ALA A 153 16.16 1.69 5.10
N LEU A 154 15.57 2.14 6.21
CA LEU A 154 15.94 3.40 6.86
C LEU A 154 17.36 3.37 7.43
N ILE A 155 17.73 2.29 8.10
CA ILE A 155 19.09 2.12 8.68
C ILE A 155 20.13 2.06 7.56
N ALA A 156 19.89 1.26 6.53
CA ALA A 156 20.78 1.16 5.38
C ALA A 156 20.92 2.50 4.65
N GLY A 157 19.79 3.20 4.40
CA GLY A 157 19.79 4.52 3.78
C GLY A 157 20.57 5.55 4.61
N PHE A 158 20.38 5.56 5.93
CA PHE A 158 21.11 6.47 6.82
C PHE A 158 22.62 6.16 6.88
N ALA A 159 22.99 4.87 6.92
CA ALA A 159 24.38 4.44 6.90
C ALA A 159 25.09 4.85 5.60
N LEU A 160 24.43 4.65 4.45
CA LEU A 160 24.94 5.09 3.14
C LEU A 160 25.06 6.62 3.06
N TYR A 161 24.06 7.35 3.56
CA TYR A 161 24.10 8.81 3.58
C TYR A 161 25.30 9.33 4.41
N ARG A 162 25.51 8.81 5.62
CA ARG A 162 26.65 9.21 6.47
C ARG A 162 27.99 8.72 5.94
N GLY A 163 28.04 7.54 5.35
CA GLY A 163 29.29 6.91 4.89
C GLY A 163 29.80 7.45 3.56
N ILE A 164 28.92 7.91 2.67
CA ILE A 164 29.28 8.26 1.29
C ILE A 164 28.84 9.69 0.96
N ALA A 165 27.54 9.97 1.02
CA ALA A 165 26.99 11.23 0.50
C ALA A 165 27.50 12.45 1.27
N ALA A 166 27.51 12.38 2.61
CA ALA A 166 27.96 13.48 3.46
C ALA A 166 29.46 13.80 3.31
N PRO A 167 30.39 12.82 3.34
CA PRO A 167 31.81 13.10 3.09
C PRO A 167 32.09 13.70 1.71
N ILE A 168 31.49 13.15 0.65
CA ILE A 168 31.67 13.68 -0.71
C ILE A 168 31.19 15.13 -0.80
N ALA A 169 30.02 15.44 -0.25
CA ALA A 169 29.47 16.79 -0.27
C ALA A 169 30.36 17.80 0.49
N ASN A 170 30.91 17.41 1.64
CA ASN A 170 31.75 18.28 2.45
C ASN A 170 33.13 18.50 1.83
N THR A 171 33.76 17.46 1.29
CA THR A 171 35.03 17.59 0.56
C THR A 171 34.86 18.45 -0.68
N THR A 172 33.72 18.30 -1.39
CA THR A 172 33.37 19.18 -2.53
C THR A 172 33.20 20.63 -2.09
N HIS A 173 32.53 20.89 -0.97
CA HIS A 173 32.37 22.24 -0.42
C HIS A 173 33.72 22.85 -0.02
N THR A 174 34.59 22.06 0.60
CA THR A 174 35.95 22.47 0.99
C THR A 174 36.80 22.83 -0.24
N MET A 175 36.74 22.02 -1.31
CA MET A 175 37.46 22.30 -2.55
C MET A 175 36.98 23.61 -3.22
N ARG A 176 35.68 23.90 -3.19
CA ARG A 176 35.15 25.19 -3.66
C ARG A 176 35.69 26.36 -2.84
N ALA A 177 35.68 26.24 -1.50
CA ALA A 177 36.21 27.29 -0.63
C ALA A 177 37.71 27.56 -0.88
N LEU A 178 38.50 26.50 -1.10
CA LEU A 178 39.92 26.65 -1.46
C LEU A 178 40.09 27.33 -2.83
N ALA A 179 39.26 26.99 -3.81
CA ALA A 179 39.27 27.62 -5.14
C ALA A 179 38.89 29.11 -5.09
N ASP A 180 38.02 29.51 -4.16
CA ASP A 180 37.66 30.90 -3.90
C ASP A 180 38.74 31.67 -3.10
N GLY A 181 39.87 31.03 -2.77
CA GLY A 181 41.00 31.63 -2.07
C GLY A 181 40.90 31.58 -0.54
N ASN A 182 39.89 30.91 0.02
CA ASN A 182 39.77 30.73 1.47
C ASN A 182 40.64 29.56 1.94
N LEU A 183 41.85 29.88 2.40
CA LEU A 183 42.82 28.91 2.90
C LEU A 183 42.69 28.60 4.41
N ASP A 184 41.71 29.19 5.09
CA ASP A 184 41.50 28.98 6.54
C ASP A 184 40.49 27.85 6.80
N VAL A 185 39.85 27.32 5.75
CA VAL A 185 38.89 26.19 5.86
C VAL A 185 39.60 24.91 6.30
N ALA A 186 39.07 24.20 7.29
CA ALA A 186 39.56 22.89 7.70
C ALA A 186 39.12 21.81 6.70
N VAL A 187 40.01 20.89 6.32
CA VAL A 187 39.66 19.76 5.46
C VAL A 187 39.17 18.59 6.33
N PRO A 188 37.87 18.24 6.28
CA PRO A 188 37.33 17.16 7.09
C PRO A 188 37.72 15.78 6.54
N PHE A 189 37.60 14.73 7.36
CA PHE A 189 37.70 13.32 6.96
C PHE A 189 39.08 12.82 6.53
N THR A 190 40.16 13.53 6.87
CA THR A 190 41.55 13.11 6.58
C THR A 190 41.98 11.85 7.33
N ASP A 191 41.28 11.52 8.41
CA ASP A 191 41.45 10.34 9.28
C ASP A 191 40.78 9.07 8.74
N LEU A 192 39.89 9.18 7.73
CA LEU A 192 39.25 8.02 7.13
C LEU A 192 40.29 7.13 6.40
N ARG A 193 40.17 5.81 6.59
CA ARG A 193 41.07 4.80 6.00
C ARG A 193 40.54 4.17 4.70
N ASN A 194 39.62 4.87 4.03
CA ASN A 194 39.04 4.49 2.75
C ASN A 194 39.39 5.52 1.66
N GLU A 195 38.87 5.32 0.45
CA GLU A 195 39.10 6.15 -0.74
C GLU A 195 38.67 7.61 -0.51
N LEU A 196 37.60 7.84 0.27
CA LEU A 196 37.15 9.19 0.62
C LEU A 196 38.15 9.93 1.51
N GLY A 197 38.82 9.21 2.41
CA GLY A 197 39.91 9.76 3.21
C GLY A 197 41.17 10.05 2.40
N GLU A 198 41.48 9.22 1.39
CA GLU A 198 42.57 9.51 0.45
C GLU A 198 42.30 10.80 -0.33
N MET A 199 41.07 10.99 -0.80
CA MET A 199 40.65 12.25 -1.43
C MET A 199 40.81 13.44 -0.49
N ALA A 200 40.36 13.33 0.77
CA ALA A 200 40.50 14.41 1.76
C ALA A 200 41.97 14.76 2.04
N ARG A 201 42.86 13.77 2.17
CA ARG A 201 44.30 14.00 2.34
C ARG A 201 44.93 14.69 1.13
N ALA A 202 44.51 14.33 -0.09
CA ALA A 202 44.96 15.02 -1.29
C ALA A 202 44.54 16.50 -1.29
N VAL A 203 43.30 16.79 -0.90
CA VAL A 203 42.80 18.19 -0.75
C VAL A 203 43.58 18.96 0.31
N GLU A 204 43.95 18.33 1.42
CA GLU A 204 44.81 18.96 2.44
C GLU A 204 46.19 19.33 1.88
N VAL A 205 46.81 18.45 1.08
CA VAL A 205 48.08 18.79 0.39
C VAL A 205 47.90 20.00 -0.53
N PHE A 206 46.78 20.11 -1.26
CA PHE A 206 46.48 21.29 -2.08
C PHE A 206 46.35 22.57 -1.25
N LYS A 207 45.65 22.51 -0.12
CA LYS A 207 45.55 23.64 0.81
C LYS A 207 46.92 24.09 1.31
N GLN A 208 47.75 23.14 1.76
CA GLN A 208 49.11 23.43 2.25
C GLN A 208 49.98 24.07 1.17
N ASN A 209 49.89 23.58 -0.08
CA ASN A 209 50.57 24.19 -1.21
C ASN A 209 50.07 25.62 -1.49
N GLY A 210 48.76 25.87 -1.41
CA GLY A 210 48.16 27.20 -1.55
C GLY A 210 48.66 28.19 -0.49
N ILE A 211 48.74 27.76 0.78
CA ILE A 211 49.31 28.56 1.87
C ILE A 211 50.78 28.90 1.58
N LYS A 212 51.57 27.91 1.18
CA LYS A 212 52.99 28.09 0.86
C LYS A 212 53.19 29.08 -0.29
N VAL A 213 52.39 28.99 -1.37
CA VAL A 213 52.46 29.95 -2.49
C VAL A 213 52.12 31.36 -2.03
N ARG A 214 51.06 31.54 -1.23
CA ARG A 214 50.69 32.84 -0.66
C ARG A 214 51.81 33.43 0.21
N GLU A 215 52.45 32.61 1.04
CA GLU A 215 53.61 33.03 1.84
C GLU A 215 54.81 33.42 0.98
N MET A 216 55.12 32.65 -0.06
CA MET A 216 56.22 32.97 -0.99
C MET A 216 55.96 34.32 -1.68
N ASN A 217 54.75 34.55 -2.20
CA ASN A 217 54.37 35.82 -2.83
C ASN A 217 54.44 37.01 -1.86
N ALA A 218 54.04 36.80 -0.59
CA ALA A 218 54.14 37.83 0.44
C ALA A 218 55.61 38.17 0.78
N ARG A 219 56.49 37.16 0.84
CA ARG A 219 57.93 37.35 1.04
C ARG A 219 58.57 38.08 -0.14
N GLU A 220 58.24 37.72 -1.37
CA GLU A 220 58.74 38.41 -2.57
C GLU A 220 58.31 39.88 -2.60
N SER A 221 57.03 40.16 -2.33
CA SER A 221 56.52 41.53 -2.27
C SER A 221 57.24 42.37 -1.21
N ALA A 222 57.54 41.78 -0.05
CA ALA A 222 58.30 42.44 1.02
C ALA A 222 59.77 42.69 0.64
N LEU A 223 60.39 41.76 -0.10
CA LEU A 223 61.76 41.93 -0.60
C LEU A 223 61.84 42.99 -1.71
N GLN A 224 60.88 43.02 -2.64
CA GLN A 224 60.79 44.05 -3.67
C GLN A 224 60.54 45.45 -3.07
N ALA A 225 59.72 45.56 -2.01
CA ALA A 225 59.54 46.81 -1.29
C ALA A 225 60.84 47.30 -0.64
N LYS A 226 61.65 46.39 -0.06
CA LYS A 226 62.96 46.72 0.52
C LYS A 226 64.01 47.09 -0.53
N SER A 227 64.02 46.44 -1.69
CA SER A 227 64.95 46.79 -2.77
C SER A 227 64.57 48.10 -3.46
N ALA A 228 63.29 48.39 -3.62
CA ALA A 228 62.81 49.70 -4.09
C ALA A 228 63.17 50.84 -3.10
N ASP A 229 62.99 50.64 -1.79
CA ASP A 229 63.43 51.61 -0.77
C ASP A 229 64.96 51.82 -0.78
N SER A 230 65.73 50.75 -1.01
CA SER A 230 67.18 50.83 -1.14
C SER A 230 67.63 51.52 -2.43
N ALA A 231 66.92 51.33 -3.55
CA ALA A 231 67.17 52.01 -4.82
C ALA A 231 66.82 53.51 -4.75
N ILE A 232 65.76 53.89 -4.04
CA ILE A 232 65.41 55.29 -3.77
C ILE A 232 66.49 55.96 -2.91
N LYS A 233 67.05 55.25 -1.92
CA LYS A 233 68.14 55.77 -1.07
C LYS A 233 69.48 55.93 -1.82
N HIS A 234 69.79 55.07 -2.81
CA HIS A 234 71.05 55.13 -3.57
C HIS A 234 70.97 55.92 -4.89
N GLY A 235 69.78 56.21 -5.41
CA GLY A 235 69.57 57.03 -6.62
C GLY A 235 69.66 58.55 -6.40
N ALA A 236 69.81 59.02 -5.15
CA ALA A 236 69.82 60.44 -4.81
C ALA A 236 71.20 61.12 -4.91
N SER A 237 72.27 60.41 -5.31
CA SER A 237 73.62 60.96 -5.41
C SER A 237 74.28 60.71 -6.78
N CYS A 238 73.66 61.19 -7.86
CA CYS A 238 74.33 61.32 -9.15
C CYS A 238 73.91 62.61 -9.87
N PHE A 239 74.73 63.64 -9.65
CA PHE A 239 75.25 64.63 -10.60
C PHE A 239 74.28 65.50 -11.43
N CYS A 240 74.34 66.82 -11.20
CA CYS A 240 74.69 67.75 -12.28
C CYS A 240 75.29 69.06 -11.73
N GLY A 241 76.62 69.15 -11.78
CA GLY A 241 77.36 70.41 -11.73
C GLY A 241 77.10 71.22 -13.01
N GLY A 242 77.09 72.54 -12.84
CA GLY A 242 76.52 73.52 -13.78
C GLY A 242 77.01 73.48 -15.22
N CYS A 243 76.09 73.82 -16.12
CA CYS A 243 76.40 74.57 -17.35
C CYS A 243 75.31 75.62 -17.63
N ARG A 244 75.72 76.67 -18.33
CA ARG A 244 75.31 78.08 -18.19
C ARG A 244 74.00 78.46 -18.92
N ARG A 245 73.21 79.33 -18.27
CA ARG A 245 72.61 80.60 -18.74
C ARG A 245 72.13 80.72 -20.20
N PHE A 246 70.80 80.84 -20.42
CA PHE A 246 70.13 81.95 -21.15
C PHE A 246 68.58 81.78 -21.08
N TYR A 247 67.83 82.84 -20.78
CA TYR A 247 66.36 83.00 -20.88
C TYR A 247 66.09 84.05 -21.99
N PRO A 248 64.85 84.45 -22.39
CA PRO A 248 63.49 83.87 -22.48
C PRO A 248 62.91 84.19 -23.92
N PRO A 249 61.63 84.56 -24.20
CA PRO A 249 60.28 84.14 -23.75
C PRO A 249 59.37 83.69 -24.96
N HIS A 250 58.07 83.48 -24.70
CA HIS A 250 56.90 83.52 -25.62
C HIS A 250 56.29 82.22 -26.19
N PHE A 251 55.11 81.90 -25.62
CA PHE A 251 53.77 81.84 -26.25
C PHE A 251 53.36 80.74 -27.25
N GLN A 252 52.07 80.38 -27.10
CA GLN A 252 51.16 79.61 -27.98
C GLN A 252 51.36 78.08 -27.90
N GLY A 253 50.50 77.29 -27.27
CA GLY A 253 49.04 77.28 -27.39
C GLY A 253 48.65 76.34 -28.53
N LEU A 254 48.11 75.16 -28.21
CA LEU A 254 46.92 74.56 -28.84
C LEU A 254 46.71 73.06 -28.47
N ARG A 255 45.46 72.77 -28.11
CA ARG A 255 44.68 71.54 -28.33
C ARG A 255 44.97 70.32 -27.43
N GLN A 256 44.25 70.27 -26.31
CA GLN A 256 43.74 69.00 -25.78
C GLN A 256 42.39 68.67 -26.44
N CYS A 257 42.34 67.58 -27.20
CA CYS A 257 41.11 66.98 -27.70
C CYS A 257 40.78 65.72 -26.89
N ARG A 258 39.66 65.82 -26.16
CA ARG A 258 38.68 64.81 -25.71
C ARG A 258 39.11 63.53 -24.99
N PRO A 259 38.48 63.24 -23.84
CA PRO A 259 37.97 61.90 -23.54
C PRO A 259 36.55 61.74 -24.11
N GLN A 260 36.19 60.54 -24.55
CA GLN A 260 34.78 60.13 -24.62
C GLN A 260 34.51 58.86 -23.81
N PRO A 261 33.30 58.74 -23.21
CA PRO A 261 32.95 57.73 -22.21
C PRO A 261 31.93 56.70 -22.74
N PHE A 262 31.74 55.58 -22.03
CA PHE A 262 30.52 54.77 -22.15
C PHE A 262 30.27 54.06 -20.80
N ARG A 263 29.33 54.54 -19.95
CA ARG A 263 27.91 54.12 -19.78
C ARG A 263 27.68 52.61 -19.86
N ARG A 264 26.73 51.99 -19.15
CA ARG A 264 25.94 52.16 -17.91
C ARG A 264 25.00 50.93 -17.92
N SER A 265 24.48 50.57 -16.75
CA SER A 265 23.11 50.05 -16.53
C SER A 265 22.77 48.57 -16.77
N GLY A 266 21.79 48.13 -15.97
CA GLY A 266 21.04 46.87 -16.04
C GLY A 266 21.05 46.16 -14.68
N GLU A 267 20.30 46.56 -13.65
CA GLU A 267 18.83 46.60 -13.57
C GLU A 267 18.19 45.26 -14.01
N ARG A 268 17.70 44.45 -13.05
CA ARG A 268 16.30 43.99 -12.94
C ARG A 268 16.10 42.63 -12.24
N THR A 269 15.27 42.71 -11.19
CA THR A 269 14.09 41.88 -10.90
C THR A 269 14.22 40.39 -10.58
N GLY A 270 13.60 40.01 -9.45
CA GLY A 270 12.62 38.91 -9.47
C GLY A 270 12.85 37.80 -8.46
N LYS A 271 12.38 37.96 -7.21
CA LYS A 271 11.90 36.81 -6.44
C LYS A 271 10.45 37.02 -6.03
N LEU A 272 9.66 36.06 -6.49
CA LEU A 272 8.21 35.96 -6.43
C LEU A 272 7.67 35.79 -5.02
N ARG A 273 6.44 36.31 -4.88
CA ARG A 273 5.46 36.07 -3.83
C ARG A 273 5.09 34.58 -3.64
N ARG A 274 4.88 34.24 -2.36
CA ARG A 274 3.78 33.50 -1.72
C ARG A 274 2.86 32.56 -2.54
N SER A 275 2.52 31.44 -1.85
CA SER A 275 1.17 30.89 -1.55
C SER A 275 1.03 29.42 -1.97
N ARG A 276 0.90 28.49 -1.01
CA ARG A 276 -0.32 27.93 -0.39
C ARG A 276 -1.12 27.02 -1.34
N ARG A 277 -1.32 25.76 -0.89
CA ARG A 277 -2.50 24.86 -1.03
C ARG A 277 -3.02 24.62 -2.46
N CYS A 278 -3.26 23.42 -2.93
CA CYS A 278 -3.90 22.25 -2.31
C CYS A 278 -3.17 20.94 -2.62
#